data_AF-A0A1Q8U6D4-F1
#
_entry.id   AF-A0A1Q8U6D4-F1
#
_cell.length_a   1.000
_cell.length_b   1.000
_cell.length_c   1.000
_cell.angle_alpha   90.00
_cell.angle_beta   90.00
_cell.angle_gamma   90.00
#
_symmetry.space_group_name_H-M   'P 1'
#
loop_
_entity.id
_entity.type
_entity.pdbx_description
1 polymer ?
#
loop_
_entity_poly.entity_id
_entity_poly.type
_entity_poly.pdbx_seq_one_letter_code
_entity_poly.pdbx_strand_id
1 'polypeptide(L)'
;MDVLINVFVALHIIGIASLLGGFLTQMKAMGAGTARFIPAMLHGALTMLVTGVALVGLNQADDQTVNNVKIGIKLALLVVILALVYVKRDDETVDKGAFAAVGGLTAANIFIATVWT
;
A
#
# COMPACT_ATOMS: atom_id res chain seq x y z
N MET A 1 3.95 24.12 3.82
CA MET A 1 3.62 23.32 5.02
C MET A 1 4.53 22.09 5.12
N ASP A 2 5.82 22.32 4.92
CA ASP A 2 6.65 21.32 4.23
C ASP A 2 7.09 20.21 5.17
N VAL A 3 7.46 20.57 6.41
CA VAL A 3 7.84 19.60 7.43
C VAL A 3 6.69 18.64 7.71
N LEU A 4 5.46 19.15 7.81
CA LEU A 4 4.28 18.31 8.04
C LEU A 4 4.02 17.37 6.86
N ILE A 5 4.04 17.89 5.63
CA ILE A 5 3.91 17.08 4.41
C ILE A 5 4.99 16.00 4.36
N ASN A 6 6.25 16.35 4.62
CA ASN A 6 7.37 15.41 4.61
C ASN A 6 7.24 14.33 5.70
N VAL A 7 6.73 14.66 6.88
CA VAL A 7 6.40 13.67 7.92
C VAL A 7 5.35 12.69 7.41
N PHE A 8 4.28 13.17 6.77
CA PHE A 8 3.25 12.29 6.20
C PHE A 8 3.77 11.45 5.03
N VAL A 9 4.67 11.99 4.20
CA VAL A 9 5.37 11.23 3.16
C VAL A 9 6.19 10.10 3.81
N ALA A 10 6.95 10.38 4.88
CA ALA A 10 7.71 9.37 5.59
C ALA A 10 6.81 8.27 6.18
N LEU A 11 5.69 8.64 6.81
CA LEU A 11 4.70 7.69 7.31
C LEU A 11 4.08 6.84 6.18
N HIS A 12 3.81 7.45 5.03
CA HIS A 12 3.30 6.72 3.86
C HIS A 12 4.32 5.69 3.35
N ILE A 13 5.60 6.04 3.32
CA ILE A 13 6.70 5.13 2.96
C ILE A 13 6.83 3.99 3.98
N ILE A 14 6.67 4.27 5.28
CA ILE A 14 6.64 3.22 6.32
C ILE A 14 5.47 2.26 6.08
N GLY A 15 4.30 2.76 5.69
CA GLY A 15 3.17 1.93 5.28
C GLY A 15 3.51 1.00 4.12
N ILE A 16 4.17 1.53 3.08
CA ILE A 16 4.67 0.74 1.95
C ILE A 16 5.67 -0.32 2.42
N ALA A 17 6.64 0.05 3.25
CA ALA A 17 7.64 -0.87 3.78
C ALA A 17 7.02 -1.99 4.62
N SER A 18 5.97 -1.68 5.39
CA SER A 18 5.24 -2.68 6.18
C SER A 18 4.46 -3.66 5.29
N LEU A 19 3.76 -3.15 4.28
CA LEU A 19 2.98 -3.95 3.33
C LEU A 19 3.87 -4.82 2.43
N LEU A 20 4.82 -4.19 1.72
CA LEU A 20 5.73 -4.89 0.81
C LEU A 20 6.72 -5.76 1.60
N GLY A 21 7.25 -5.27 2.72
CA GLY A 21 8.12 -6.06 3.59
C GLY A 21 7.41 -7.29 4.14
N GLY A 22 6.17 -7.14 4.61
CA GLY A 22 5.34 -8.26 5.05
C GLY A 22 5.14 -9.30 3.95
N PHE A 23 4.83 -8.86 2.73
CA PHE A 23 4.78 -9.74 1.55
C PHE A 23 6.12 -10.47 1.32
N LEU A 24 7.25 -9.75 1.32
CA LEU A 24 8.57 -10.33 1.06
C LEU A 24 8.94 -11.40 2.10
N THR A 25 8.57 -11.19 3.37
CA THR A 25 8.80 -12.19 4.43
C THR A 25 8.00 -13.48 4.23
N GLN A 26 6.87 -13.42 3.52
CA GLN A 26 5.99 -14.54 3.25
C GLN A 26 6.34 -15.30 1.94
N MET A 27 7.32 -14.83 1.15
CA MET A 27 7.66 -15.48 -0.14
C MET A 27 8.11 -16.94 0.01
N LYS A 28 8.87 -17.27 1.06
CA LYS A 28 9.28 -18.66 1.31
C LYS A 28 8.07 -19.54 1.65
N ALA A 29 7.15 -19.03 2.46
CA ALA A 29 5.89 -19.70 2.80
C ALA A 29 5.01 -19.88 1.55
N MET A 30 5.00 -18.92 0.62
CA MET A 30 4.29 -19.03 -0.64
C MET A 30 4.82 -20.18 -1.52
N GLY A 31 6.15 -20.36 -1.56
CA GLY A 31 6.78 -21.52 -2.20
C GLY A 31 6.34 -22.86 -1.59
N ALA A 32 6.12 -22.89 -0.28
CA ALA A 32 5.65 -24.06 0.46
C ALA A 32 4.10 -24.21 0.48
N GLY A 33 3.35 -23.28 -0.11
CA GLY A 33 1.88 -23.29 -0.07
C GLY A 33 1.26 -22.92 1.28
N THR A 34 2.03 -22.27 2.17
CA THR A 34 1.62 -21.91 3.53
C THR A 34 1.65 -20.40 3.80
N ALA A 35 1.73 -19.58 2.75
CA ALA A 35 1.67 -18.12 2.89
C ALA A 35 0.33 -17.68 3.48
N ARG A 36 0.36 -16.62 4.26
CA ARG A 36 -0.83 -15.93 4.79
C ARG A 36 -0.62 -14.43 4.78
N PHE A 37 -1.71 -13.67 4.87
CA PHE A 37 -1.60 -12.24 5.11
C PHE A 37 -1.36 -11.97 6.60
N ILE A 38 -0.19 -11.43 6.91
CA ILE A 38 0.18 -11.12 8.30
C ILE A 38 -0.32 -9.73 8.71
N PRO A 39 -0.50 -9.46 10.02
CA PRO A 39 -0.98 -8.17 10.50
C PRO A 39 -0.21 -6.96 9.97
N ALA A 40 1.11 -7.09 9.77
CA ALA A 40 1.93 -6.02 9.19
C ALA A 40 1.42 -5.56 7.81
N MET A 41 0.95 -6.49 6.97
CA MET A 41 0.42 -6.16 5.65
C MET A 41 -0.85 -5.31 5.74
N LEU A 42 -1.76 -5.68 6.66
CA LEU A 42 -3.00 -4.94 6.89
C LEU A 42 -2.74 -3.54 7.45
N HIS A 43 -1.90 -3.43 8.48
CA HIS A 43 -1.54 -2.14 9.07
C HIS A 43 -0.78 -1.27 8.08
N GLY A 44 0.08 -1.85 7.25
CA GLY A 44 0.77 -1.14 6.17
C GLY A 44 -0.20 -0.53 5.17
N ALA A 45 -1.16 -1.33 4.67
CA ALA A 45 -2.19 -0.86 3.74
C ALA A 45 -3.08 0.24 4.36
N LEU A 46 -3.51 0.08 5.62
CA LEU A 46 -4.29 1.09 6.35
C LEU A 46 -3.50 2.38 6.57
N THR A 47 -2.22 2.27 6.94
CA THR A 47 -1.32 3.41 7.11
C THR A 47 -1.19 4.17 5.80
N MET A 48 -0.98 3.46 4.68
CA MET A 48 -0.93 4.08 3.35
C MET A 48 -2.23 4.80 3.00
N LEU A 49 -3.39 4.24 3.37
CA LEU A 49 -4.68 4.84 3.06
C LEU A 49 -4.86 6.16 3.81
N VAL A 50 -4.67 6.14 5.13
CA VAL A 50 -4.82 7.32 5.99
C VAL A 50 -3.82 8.41 5.60
N THR A 51 -2.55 8.05 5.47
CA THR A 51 -1.50 9.01 5.10
C THR A 51 -1.66 9.52 3.67
N GLY A 52 -2.13 8.69 2.75
CA GLY A 52 -2.40 9.08 1.37
C GLY A 52 -3.50 10.14 1.28
N VAL A 53 -4.63 9.92 1.96
CA VAL A 53 -5.73 10.90 2.03
C VAL A 53 -5.27 12.20 2.68
N ALA A 54 -4.52 12.10 3.78
CA ALA A 54 -3.96 13.27 4.44
C ALA A 54 -3.01 14.06 3.53
N LEU A 55 -2.15 13.38 2.77
CA LEU A 55 -1.25 14.03 1.81
C LEU A 55 -2.01 14.78 0.73
N VAL A 56 -3.11 14.24 0.19
CA VAL A 56 -3.94 14.99 -0.79
C VAL A 56 -4.42 16.30 -0.18
N GLY A 57 -5.03 16.24 1.00
CA GLY A 57 -5.57 17.41 1.67
C GLY A 57 -4.50 18.44 2.04
N LEU A 58 -3.35 17.98 2.55
CA LEU A 58 -2.24 18.86 2.91
C LEU A 58 -1.63 19.54 1.68
N ASN A 59 -1.45 18.82 0.57
CA ASN A 59 -0.91 19.42 -0.65
C ASN A 59 -1.89 20.44 -1.25
N GLN A 60 -3.20 20.16 -1.25
CA GLN A 60 -4.21 21.13 -1.70
C GLN A 60 -4.28 22.37 -0.80
N ALA A 61 -4.18 22.19 0.52
CA ALA A 61 -4.18 23.31 1.47
C ALA A 61 -2.88 24.15 1.44
N ASP A 62 -1.81 23.61 0.86
CA ASP A 62 -0.54 24.30 0.62
C ASP A 62 -0.43 24.85 -0.82
N ASP A 63 -1.57 24.98 -1.52
CA ASP A 63 -1.70 25.46 -2.91
C ASP A 63 -0.85 24.68 -3.94
N GLN A 64 -0.48 23.44 -3.64
CA GLN A 64 0.28 22.58 -4.55
C GLN A 64 -0.61 21.92 -5.59
N THR A 65 -0.08 21.74 -6.81
CA THR A 65 -0.80 21.08 -7.89
C THR A 65 -0.88 19.57 -7.63
N VAL A 66 -2.10 19.05 -7.60
CA VAL A 66 -2.36 17.62 -7.37
C VAL A 66 -2.87 16.97 -8.65
N ASN A 67 -2.16 15.95 -9.14
CA ASN A 67 -2.63 15.12 -10.25
C ASN A 67 -3.69 14.12 -9.74
N ASN A 68 -4.96 14.54 -9.77
CA ASN A 68 -6.09 13.74 -9.28
C ASN A 68 -6.26 12.40 -10.02
N VAL A 69 -5.83 12.29 -11.28
CA VAL A 69 -5.86 11.02 -12.02
C VAL A 69 -4.86 10.03 -11.45
N LYS A 70 -3.60 10.47 -11.25
CA LYS A 70 -2.55 9.67 -10.61
C LYS A 70 -2.98 9.22 -9.21
N ILE A 71 -3.58 10.12 -8.43
CA ILE A 71 -4.09 9.80 -7.09
C ILE A 71 -5.25 8.81 -7.14
N GLY A 72 -6.23 9.01 -8.03
CA GLY A 72 -7.37 8.11 -8.19
C GLY A 72 -6.94 6.67 -8.51
N ILE A 73 -5.97 6.50 -9.40
CA ILE A 73 -5.42 5.17 -9.74
C ILE A 73 -4.70 4.55 -8.53
N LYS A 74 -3.83 5.30 -7.84
CA LYS A 74 -3.15 4.80 -6.64
C LYS A 74 -4.12 4.39 -5.55
N LEU A 75 -5.19 5.18 -5.34
CA LEU A 75 -6.23 4.86 -4.38
C LEU A 75 -6.99 3.59 -4.76
N ALA A 76 -7.38 3.45 -6.03
CA ALA A 76 -8.07 2.27 -6.51
C ALA A 76 -7.24 0.99 -6.29
N LEU A 77 -5.96 1.01 -6.64
CA LEU A 77 -5.05 -0.11 -6.40
C LEU A 77 -4.93 -0.42 -4.90
N LEU A 78 -4.78 0.61 -4.06
CA LEU A 78 -4.68 0.43 -2.61
C LEU A 78 -5.96 -0.16 -2.00
N VAL A 79 -7.14 0.24 -2.49
CA VAL A 79 -8.42 -0.32 -2.06
C VAL A 79 -8.52 -1.80 -2.42
N VAL A 80 -8.10 -2.20 -3.63
CA VAL A 80 -8.06 -3.62 -4.02
C VAL A 80 -7.11 -4.41 -3.12
N ILE A 81 -5.91 -3.88 -2.86
CA ILE A 81 -4.95 -4.52 -1.95
C ILE A 81 -5.56 -4.67 -0.55
N LEU A 82 -6.13 -3.60 0.00
CA LEU A 82 -6.73 -3.60 1.33
C LEU A 82 -7.89 -4.60 1.41
N ALA A 83 -8.74 -4.67 0.38
CA ALA A 83 -9.84 -5.62 0.34
C ALA A 83 -9.33 -7.07 0.36
N LEU A 84 -8.33 -7.41 -0.47
CA LEU A 84 -7.74 -8.75 -0.50
C LEU A 84 -7.13 -9.11 0.85
N VAL A 85 -6.32 -8.23 1.42
CA VAL A 85 -5.63 -8.45 2.70
C VAL A 85 -6.64 -8.54 3.84
N TYR A 86 -7.66 -7.68 3.87
CA TYR A 86 -8.66 -7.63 4.93
C TYR A 86 -9.58 -8.86 4.90
N VAL A 87 -10.10 -9.23 3.74
CA VAL A 87 -11.04 -10.36 3.59
C VAL A 87 -10.38 -11.68 3.98
N LYS A 88 -9.11 -11.86 3.62
CA LYS A 88 -8.36 -13.10 3.83
C LYS A 88 -7.41 -13.05 5.04
N ARG A 89 -7.55 -12.05 5.92
CA ARG A 89 -6.63 -11.86 7.07
C ARG A 89 -6.70 -13.01 8.09
N ASP A 90 -7.86 -13.65 8.17
CA ASP A 90 -8.15 -14.72 9.13
C ASP A 90 -7.93 -16.12 8.50
N ASP A 91 -7.59 -16.18 7.20
CA ASP A 91 -7.27 -17.42 6.50
C ASP A 91 -5.90 -17.96 6.99
N GLU A 92 -5.84 -19.25 7.34
CA GLU A 92 -4.58 -19.89 7.74
C GLU A 92 -3.57 -19.95 6.59
N THR A 93 -4.06 -20.07 5.35
CA THR A 93 -3.27 -20.01 4.12
C THR A 93 -4.05 -19.26 3.04
N VAL A 94 -3.33 -18.54 2.17
CA VAL A 94 -3.92 -17.83 1.02
C VAL A 94 -3.47 -18.46 -0.29
N ASP A 95 -4.32 -18.37 -1.30
CA ASP A 95 -3.98 -18.86 -2.63
C ASP A 95 -2.85 -18.03 -3.25
N LYS A 96 -2.03 -18.68 -4.08
CA LYS A 96 -0.87 -18.05 -4.72
C LYS A 96 -1.25 -16.85 -5.58
N GLY A 97 -2.43 -16.87 -6.20
CA GLY A 97 -2.93 -15.79 -7.05
C GLY A 97 -3.20 -14.52 -6.26
N ALA A 98 -3.99 -14.62 -5.19
CA ALA A 98 -4.27 -13.49 -4.30
C ALA A 98 -3.00 -12.94 -3.65
N PHE A 99 -2.10 -13.82 -3.20
CA PHE A 99 -0.82 -13.40 -2.62
C PHE A 99 0.04 -12.64 -3.65
N ALA A 100 0.19 -13.19 -4.85
CA ALA A 100 0.93 -12.55 -5.94
C ALA A 100 0.27 -11.24 -6.38
N ALA A 101 -1.06 -11.17 -6.40
CA ALA A 101 -1.80 -9.95 -6.71
C ALA A 101 -1.48 -8.83 -5.71
N VAL A 102 -1.47 -9.11 -4.40
CA VAL A 102 -1.11 -8.11 -3.38
C VAL A 102 0.31 -7.58 -3.60
N GLY A 103 1.30 -8.47 -3.81
CA GLY A 103 2.68 -8.05 -4.09
C GLY A 103 2.81 -7.24 -5.37
N GLY A 104 2.21 -7.71 -6.47
CA GLY A 104 2.25 -7.06 -7.77
C GLY A 104 1.56 -5.69 -7.79
N LEU A 105 0.36 -5.59 -7.20
CA LEU A 105 -0.36 -4.34 -7.08
C LEU A 105 0.37 -3.35 -6.17
N THR A 106 1.02 -3.82 -5.10
CA THR A 106 1.85 -2.97 -4.23
C THR A 106 3.03 -2.40 -5.01
N ALA A 107 3.76 -3.24 -5.75
CA ALA A 107 4.87 -2.79 -6.60
C ALA A 107 4.39 -1.81 -7.68
N ALA A 108 3.28 -2.10 -8.36
CA ALA A 108 2.69 -1.19 -9.35
C ALA A 108 2.32 0.17 -8.73
N ASN A 109 1.76 0.18 -7.51
CA ASN A 109 1.43 1.42 -6.81
C ASN A 109 2.68 2.28 -6.55
N ILE A 110 3.80 1.65 -6.17
CA ILE A 110 5.10 2.31 -5.99
C ILE A 110 5.60 2.88 -7.31
N PHE A 111 5.62 2.09 -8.39
CA PHE A 111 6.10 2.57 -9.69
C PHE A 111 5.24 3.70 -10.24
N ILE A 112 3.91 3.65 -10.08
CA ILE A 112 3.04 4.77 -10.44
C ILE A 112 3.42 6.01 -9.64
N ALA A 113 3.71 5.86 -8.34
CA ALA A 113 4.12 6.99 -7.52
C ALA A 113 5.42 7.64 -8.01
N THR A 114 6.43 6.84 -8.39
CA THR A 114 7.80 7.30 -8.63
C THR A 114 8.15 7.56 -10.09
N VAL A 115 7.55 6.84 -11.04
CA VAL A 115 7.91 6.88 -12.47
C VAL A 115 6.94 7.73 -13.29
N TRP A 116 5.67 7.85 -12.89
CA TRP A 116 4.69 8.66 -13.61
C TRP A 116 4.95 10.15 -13.39
N THR A 117 5.36 10.85 -14.45
CA THR A 117 5.50 12.32 -14.53
C THR A 117 4.23 13.00 -15.01
#